data_AF-A0A842QTC7-F1
#
_entry.id   AF-A0A842QTC7-F1
#
_cell.length_a   1.000
_cell.length_b   1.000
_cell.length_c   1.000
_cell.angle_alpha   90.00
_cell.angle_beta   90.00
_cell.angle_gamma   90.00
#
_symmetry.space_group_name_H-M   'P 1'
#
loop_
_entity.id
_entity.type
_entity.pdbx_description
1 polymer ?
#
loop_
_entity_poly.entity_id
_entity_poly.type
_entity_poly.pdbx_seq_one_letter_code
_entity_poly.pdbx_strand_id
1 'polypeptide(L)'
;MQQTRSGYMCPRCGWEKTTAVIQVKTGPETEAEPVYVMSGVESAIQVNRRCPMCGYNKAYHNITVAIGEHAGVNTDRSVERFKCVKCGHTWMRN
;
A
#
# COMPACT_ATOMS: atom_id res chain seq x y z
N MET A 1 -25.92 -7.20 13.73
CA MET A 1 -27.28 -7.33 13.18
C MET A 1 -27.40 -8.71 12.58
N GLN A 2 -28.55 -9.38 12.75
CA GLN A 2 -28.83 -10.69 12.15
C GLN A 2 -29.61 -10.49 10.86
N GLN A 3 -29.28 -11.25 9.81
CA GLN A 3 -29.98 -11.19 8.55
C GLN A 3 -31.30 -11.96 8.66
N THR A 4 -32.42 -11.33 8.30
CA THR A 4 -33.77 -11.91 8.26
C THR A 4 -34.26 -11.96 6.81
N ARG A 5 -35.38 -12.63 6.55
CA ARG A 5 -35.99 -12.71 5.21
C ARG A 5 -36.41 -11.33 4.68
N SER A 6 -36.72 -10.40 5.57
CA SER A 6 -37.19 -9.04 5.27
C SER A 6 -36.09 -7.98 5.31
N GLY A 7 -34.89 -8.30 5.79
CA GLY A 7 -33.76 -7.37 5.86
C GLY A 7 -32.81 -7.68 7.00
N TYR A 8 -32.61 -6.73 7.93
CA TYR A 8 -31.67 -6.87 9.04
C TYR A 8 -32.33 -6.56 10.39
N MET A 9 -32.15 -7.45 11.35
CA MET A 9 -32.69 -7.32 12.71
C MET A 9 -31.57 -7.07 13.74
N CYS A 10 -31.80 -6.15 14.68
CA CYS A 10 -30.92 -5.97 15.82
C CYS A 10 -31.18 -7.06 16.87
N PRO A 11 -30.21 -7.95 17.19
CA PRO A 11 -30.43 -9.02 18.17
C PRO A 11 -30.57 -8.52 19.62
N ARG A 12 -30.30 -7.23 19.88
CA ARG A 12 -30.39 -6.63 21.21
C ARG A 12 -31.75 -6.02 21.51
N CYS A 13 -32.45 -5.49 20.51
CA CYS A 13 -33.71 -4.76 20.71
C CYS A 13 -34.83 -5.16 19.75
N GLY A 14 -34.58 -6.07 18.79
CA GLY A 14 -35.59 -6.56 17.85
C GLY A 14 -35.96 -5.60 16.73
N TRP A 15 -35.35 -4.41 16.66
CA TRP A 15 -35.62 -3.46 15.58
C TRP A 15 -35.19 -4.00 14.21
N GLU A 16 -36.06 -3.89 13.22
CA GLU A 16 -35.88 -4.44 11.88
C GLU A 16 -35.77 -3.33 10.82
N LYS A 17 -34.79 -3.48 9.93
CA LYS A 17 -34.58 -2.62 8.77
C LYS A 17 -34.92 -3.38 7.50
N THR A 18 -36.01 -3.01 6.85
CA THR A 18 -36.40 -3.54 5.54
C THR A 18 -35.46 -2.98 4.48
N THR A 19 -34.73 -3.85 3.76
CA THR A 19 -33.82 -3.42 2.68
C THR A 19 -34.42 -3.80 1.33
N ALA A 20 -34.70 -2.81 0.49
CA ALA A 20 -34.94 -3.04 -0.92
C ALA A 20 -33.63 -3.55 -1.55
N VAL A 21 -33.61 -4.81 -1.98
CA VAL A 21 -32.43 -5.40 -2.61
C VAL A 21 -32.23 -4.73 -3.96
N ILE A 22 -31.23 -3.85 -4.06
CA ILE A 22 -30.78 -3.33 -5.35
C ILE A 22 -29.97 -4.45 -6.00
N GLN A 23 -30.54 -5.09 -7.03
CA GLN A 23 -29.82 -6.08 -7.83
C GLN A 23 -28.73 -5.37 -8.64
N VAL A 24 -27.52 -5.31 -8.11
CA VAL A 24 -26.35 -4.87 -8.86
C VAL A 24 -25.94 -6.02 -9.77
N LYS A 25 -26.25 -5.93 -11.06
CA LYS A 25 -25.71 -6.83 -12.07
C LYS A 25 -24.25 -6.46 -12.30
N THR A 26 -23.36 -7.00 -11.48
CA THR A 26 -21.92 -6.98 -11.81
C THR A 26 -21.76 -7.85 -13.06
N GLY A 27 -21.22 -7.28 -14.14
CA GLY A 27 -20.81 -8.06 -15.31
C GLY A 27 -19.78 -9.12 -14.90
N PRO A 28 -19.43 -10.08 -15.78
CA PRO A 28 -18.42 -11.07 -15.45
C PRO A 28 -17.19 -10.34 -14.93
N GLU A 29 -16.80 -10.67 -13.68
CA GLU A 29 -15.56 -10.19 -13.09
C GLU A 29 -14.44 -10.68 -14.00
N THR A 30 -14.05 -9.84 -14.94
CA THR A 30 -12.73 -9.92 -15.51
C THR A 30 -11.86 -9.58 -14.32
N GLU A 31 -11.22 -10.60 -13.74
CA GLU A 31 -10.10 -10.39 -12.83
C GLU A 31 -9.18 -9.42 -13.54
N ALA A 32 -9.27 -8.13 -13.20
CA ALA A 32 -8.44 -7.13 -13.82
C ALA A 32 -7.02 -7.52 -13.44
N GLU A 33 -6.21 -7.88 -14.44
CA GLU A 33 -4.82 -8.23 -14.20
C GLU A 33 -4.21 -7.11 -13.35
N PRO A 34 -3.60 -7.44 -12.20
CA PRO A 34 -3.08 -6.41 -11.31
C PRO A 34 -2.03 -5.59 -12.07
N VAL A 35 -2.37 -4.34 -12.39
CA VAL A 35 -1.43 -3.41 -12.98
C VAL A 35 -0.40 -3.06 -11.92
N TYR A 36 0.75 -3.73 -11.97
CA TYR A 36 1.91 -3.36 -11.18
C TYR A 36 2.49 -2.06 -11.73
N VAL A 37 1.98 -0.94 -11.24
CA VAL A 37 2.63 0.35 -11.43
C VAL A 37 3.93 0.31 -10.64
N MET A 38 5.05 0.07 -11.32
CA MET A 38 6.36 0.41 -10.77
C MET A 38 6.44 1.92 -10.74
N SER A 39 5.92 2.54 -9.67
CA SER A 39 6.03 3.97 -9.45
C SER A 39 7.51 4.37 -9.52
N GLY A 40 7.89 5.18 -10.50
CA GLY A 40 9.21 5.79 -10.61
C GLY A 40 10.26 4.90 -11.27
N VAL A 41 10.11 4.62 -12.56
CA VAL A 41 11.28 4.36 -13.41
C VAL A 41 11.86 5.72 -13.79
N GLU A 42 12.60 6.36 -12.90
CA GLU A 42 13.50 7.45 -13.30
C GLU A 42 14.50 7.72 -12.17
N SER A 43 15.73 7.24 -12.37
CA SER A 43 16.94 7.48 -11.57
C SER A 43 17.15 6.69 -10.26
N ALA A 44 16.78 5.41 -10.21
CA ALA A 44 17.31 4.52 -9.17
C ALA A 44 18.83 4.30 -9.41
N ILE A 45 19.68 5.18 -8.86
CA ILE A 45 21.14 5.13 -8.99
C ILE A 45 21.62 3.79 -8.42
N GLN A 46 22.33 3.00 -9.22
CA GLN A 46 23.00 1.81 -8.70
C GLN A 46 24.23 2.22 -7.90
N VAL A 47 24.29 1.79 -6.65
CA VAL A 47 25.38 2.06 -5.73
C VAL A 47 26.06 0.76 -5.29
N ASN A 48 27.34 0.85 -4.95
CA ASN A 48 28.08 -0.25 -4.34
C ASN A 48 27.74 -0.33 -2.84
N ARG A 49 26.73 -1.13 -2.51
CA ARG A 49 26.28 -1.41 -1.13
C ARG A 49 25.98 -2.88 -0.96
N ARG A 50 26.56 -3.47 0.09
CA ARG A 50 26.37 -4.88 0.45
C ARG A 50 24.98 -5.10 1.04
N CYS A 51 24.22 -5.98 0.42
CA CYS A 51 22.91 -6.40 0.90
C CYS A 51 23.07 -7.18 2.23
N PRO A 52 22.35 -6.79 3.30
CA PRO A 52 22.42 -7.48 4.59
C PRO A 52 21.83 -8.90 4.53
N MET A 53 20.97 -9.19 3.55
CA MET A 53 20.31 -10.48 3.40
C MET A 53 21.11 -11.49 2.56
N CYS A 54 21.62 -11.09 1.39
CA CYS A 54 22.29 -12.02 0.45
C CYS A 54 23.79 -11.74 0.23
N GLY A 55 24.32 -10.69 0.85
CA GLY A 55 25.73 -10.30 0.71
C GLY A 55 26.14 -9.73 -0.66
N TYR A 56 25.22 -9.55 -1.60
CA TYR A 56 25.52 -8.97 -2.91
C TYR A 56 25.84 -7.47 -2.82
N ASN A 57 26.83 -6.99 -3.58
CA ASN A 57 27.41 -5.65 -3.41
C ASN A 57 26.74 -4.53 -4.22
N LYS A 58 25.65 -4.80 -4.96
CA LYS A 58 24.95 -3.76 -5.71
C LYS A 58 23.52 -3.58 -5.22
N ALA A 59 23.12 -2.32 -5.06
CA ALA A 59 21.78 -1.92 -4.68
C ALA A 59 21.32 -0.69 -5.48
N TYR A 60 20.03 -0.59 -5.74
CA TYR A 60 19.37 0.65 -6.13
C TYR A 60 19.23 1.58 -4.93
N HIS A 61 19.59 2.84 -5.08
CA HIS A 61 19.44 3.88 -4.06
C HIS A 61 18.30 4.82 -4.44
N ASN A 62 17.41 5.08 -3.48
CA ASN A 62 16.32 6.03 -3.59
C ASN A 62 16.31 6.92 -2.35
N ILE A 63 16.11 8.22 -2.56
CA ILE A 63 15.97 9.21 -1.48
C ILE A 63 14.53 9.71 -1.53
N THR A 64 13.81 9.58 -0.42
CA THR A 64 12.48 10.17 -0.26
C THR A 64 12.61 11.39 0.64
N VAL A 65 12.28 12.57 0.11
CA VAL A 65 12.25 13.83 0.86
C VAL A 65 10.79 14.16 1.14
N ALA A 66 10.43 14.24 2.41
CA ALA A 66 9.15 14.75 2.86
C ALA A 66 9.35 16.21 3.27
N ILE A 67 8.86 17.12 2.44
CA ILE A 67 8.85 18.57 2.72
C ILE A 67 7.45 18.91 3.20
N GLY A 68 7.34 19.43 4.43
CA GLY A 68 6.05 19.81 4.98
C GLY A 68 6.20 20.68 6.22
N GLU A 69 5.28 21.62 6.37
CA GLU A 69 5.10 22.38 7.59
C GLU A 69 3.82 21.87 8.28
N HIS A 70 3.94 21.44 9.53
CA HIS A 70 2.79 21.09 10.35
C HIS A 70 2.84 21.89 11.64
N ALA A 71 1.77 22.65 11.92
CA ALA A 71 1.66 23.51 13.11
C ALA A 71 2.83 24.51 13.28
N GLY A 72 3.32 25.13 12.20
CA GLY A 72 4.41 26.10 12.25
C GLY A 72 5.80 25.49 12.46
N VAL A 73 5.91 24.15 12.48
CA VAL A 73 7.17 23.42 12.58
C VAL A 73 7.53 22.87 11.22
N ASN A 74 8.69 23.27 10.72
CA ASN A 74 9.26 22.67 9.52
C ASN A 74 9.64 21.22 9.83
N THR A 75 9.02 20.29 9.10
CA THR A 75 9.21 18.85 9.28
C THR A 75 9.90 18.26 8.05
N ASP A 76 10.96 18.91 7.57
CA ASP A 76 11.80 18.35 6.51
C ASP A 76 12.48 17.06 7.00
N ARG A 77 12.18 15.95 6.32
CA ARG A 77 12.78 14.65 6.62
C ARG A 77 13.19 13.98 5.32
N SER A 78 14.44 13.54 5.24
CA SER A 78 14.92 12.69 4.16
C SER A 78 15.16 11.27 4.67
N VAL A 79 14.72 10.27 3.89
CA VAL A 79 14.95 8.85 4.18
C VAL A 79 15.66 8.23 2.99
N GLU A 80 16.83 7.67 3.25
CA GLU A 80 17.58 6.88 2.27
C GLU A 80 17.14 5.41 2.29
N ARG A 81 16.73 4.91 1.13
CA ARG A 81 16.27 3.53 0.94
C ARG A 81 17.14 2.82 -0.10
N PHE A 82 17.56 1.60 0.21
CA PHE A 82 18.34 0.75 -0.67
C PHE A 82 17.57 -0.51 -1.03
N LYS A 83 17.58 -0.92 -2.30
CA LYS A 83 16.98 -2.18 -2.77
C LYS A 83 18.04 -3.04 -3.47
N CYS A 84 18.25 -4.27 -3.01
CA CYS A 84 19.23 -5.17 -3.62
C CYS A 84 18.86 -5.48 -5.07
N VAL A 85 19.83 -5.38 -5.98
CA VAL A 85 19.64 -5.74 -7.40
C VAL A 85 19.43 -7.25 -7.58
N LYS A 86 20.01 -8.08 -6.70
CA LYS A 86 19.97 -9.54 -6.80
C LYS A 86 18.73 -10.17 -6.14
N CYS A 87 18.48 -9.87 -4.87
CA CYS A 87 17.39 -10.51 -4.11
C CYS A 87 16.17 -9.61 -3.88
N GLY A 88 16.20 -8.34 -4.29
CA GLY A 88 15.09 -7.40 -4.08
C GLY A 88 14.87 -6.95 -2.63
N HIS A 89 15.64 -7.46 -1.66
CA HIS A 89 15.56 -7.03 -0.26
C HIS A 89 15.79 -5.53 -0.16
N THR A 90 14.99 -4.88 0.69
CA THR A 90 14.99 -3.43 0.82
C THR A 90 15.27 -3.04 2.26
N TRP A 91 16.18 -2.10 2.49
CA TRP A 91 16.56 -1.62 3.82
C TRP A 91 16.76 -0.10 3.80
N MET A 92 16.71 0.51 4.98
CA MET A 92 16.88 1.96 5.17
C MET A 92 18.17 2.23 5.93
N ARG A 93 18.78 3.39 5.69
CA ARG A 93 19.85 3.92 6.52
C ARG A 93 19.27 5.05 7.35
N ASN A 94 19.29 4.88 8.68
CA ASN A 94 18.88 5.88 9.66
C ASN A 94 20.07 6.77 10.03
#